data_AF-A0A8T5QIG1-F1
#
_entry.id   AF-A0A8T5QIG1-F1
#
_cell.length_a   1.000
_cell.length_b   1.000
_cell.length_c   1.000
_cell.angle_alpha   90.00
_cell.angle_beta   90.00
_cell.angle_gamma   90.00
#
_symmetry.space_group_name_H-M   'P 1'
#
loop_
_entity.id
_entity.type
_entity.pdbx_description
1 polymer ?
#
loop_
_entity_poly.entity_id
_entity_poly.type
_entity_poly.pdbx_seq_one_letter_code
_entity_poly.pdbx_strand_id
1 'polypeptide(L)'
;MNYYKSRARRQRSALNEYFLEADRILRYLIGNDEKLETLIICNPYKQRFMTTDQEVYHALGSIKEYDEFNLKKLSKLFEMVSIRTVARKQVLTDEMVEELRAEALKSEQNERDRSQDT
;
A
#
# COMPACT_ATOMS: atom_id res chain seq x y z
N MET A 1 -43.85 -29.11 15.97
CA MET A 1 -42.46 -29.55 15.75
C MET A 1 -41.75 -28.43 14.98
N ASN A 2 -41.12 -27.49 15.68
CA ASN A 2 -40.57 -26.26 15.08
C ASN A 2 -39.06 -26.39 14.89
N TYR A 3 -38.61 -26.40 13.64
CA TYR A 3 -37.20 -26.39 13.26
C TYR A 3 -36.68 -24.95 13.25
N TYR A 4 -35.92 -24.55 14.27
CA TYR A 4 -35.10 -23.34 14.21
C TYR A 4 -33.76 -23.67 13.53
N LYS A 5 -33.60 -23.24 12.27
CA LYS A 5 -32.30 -23.15 11.61
C LYS A 5 -31.49 -22.03 12.28
N SER A 6 -30.52 -22.40 13.11
CA SER A 6 -29.49 -21.51 13.62
C SER A 6 -28.59 -21.06 12.47
N ARG A 7 -28.72 -19.80 12.05
CA ARG A 7 -27.76 -19.13 11.17
C ARG A 7 -26.48 -18.92 11.97
N ALA A 8 -25.47 -19.74 11.72
CA ALA A 8 -24.11 -19.48 12.18
C ALA A 8 -23.67 -18.10 11.66
N ARG A 9 -23.59 -17.11 12.56
CA ARG A 9 -22.91 -15.85 12.28
C ARG A 9 -21.45 -16.21 12.00
N ARG A 10 -21.01 -16.15 10.74
CA ARG A 10 -19.58 -16.12 10.42
C ARG A 10 -18.99 -14.92 11.14
N GLN A 11 -18.32 -15.17 12.26
CA GLN A 11 -17.47 -14.21 12.92
C GLN A 11 -16.36 -13.91 11.91
N ARG A 12 -16.45 -12.79 11.19
CA ARG A 12 -15.32 -12.26 10.45
C ARG A 12 -14.27 -11.96 11.52
N SER A 13 -13.25 -12.80 11.65
CA SER A 13 -12.01 -12.35 12.29
C SER A 13 -11.63 -11.06 11.57
N ALA A 14 -11.53 -9.95 12.29
CA ALA A 14 -11.04 -8.71 11.72
C ALA A 14 -9.61 -8.99 11.24
N LEU A 15 -9.46 -9.31 9.95
CA LEU A 15 -8.14 -9.34 9.33
C LEU A 15 -7.60 -7.93 9.48
N ASN A 16 -6.38 -7.80 10.00
CA ASN A 16 -5.70 -6.52 10.04
C ASN A 16 -5.53 -6.04 8.60
N GLU A 17 -6.37 -5.08 8.20
CA GLU A 17 -6.30 -4.43 6.89
C GLU A 17 -5.19 -3.39 6.94
N TYR A 18 -4.24 -3.49 6.02
CA TYR A 18 -3.12 -2.57 5.91
C TYR A 18 -3.30 -1.73 4.65
N PHE A 19 -3.47 -0.42 4.82
CA PHE A 19 -3.65 0.50 3.70
C PHE A 19 -2.28 0.96 3.17
N LEU A 20 -2.07 0.85 1.86
CA LEU A 20 -0.88 1.32 1.17
C LEU A 20 -1.17 2.66 0.51
N GLU A 21 -0.53 3.70 1.04
CA GLU A 21 -0.48 5.06 0.49
C GLU A 21 0.52 5.13 -0.68
N ALA A 22 0.38 6.17 -1.51
CA ALA A 22 1.15 6.36 -2.72
C ALA A 22 2.67 6.42 -2.48
N ASP A 23 3.13 7.01 -1.37
CA ASP A 23 4.55 7.07 -1.00
C ASP A 23 5.12 5.67 -0.72
N ARG A 24 4.37 4.81 -0.02
CA ARG A 24 4.75 3.41 0.25
C ARG A 24 4.76 2.60 -1.05
N ILE A 25 3.76 2.79 -1.91
CA ILE A 25 3.72 2.14 -3.22
C ILE A 25 4.94 2.57 -4.04
N LEU A 26 5.22 3.87 -4.10
CA LEU A 26 6.37 4.41 -4.82
C LEU A 26 7.68 3.84 -4.26
N ARG A 27 7.89 3.89 -2.95
CA ARG A 27 9.06 3.30 -2.28
C ARG A 27 9.24 1.82 -2.59
N TYR A 28 8.15 1.06 -2.62
CA TYR A 28 8.21 -0.35 -3.00
C TYR A 28 8.64 -0.53 -4.47
N LEU A 29 8.13 0.29 -5.39
CA LEU A 29 8.34 0.16 -6.84
C LEU A 29 9.73 0.60 -7.32
N ILE A 30 10.31 1.64 -6.70
CA ILE A 30 11.58 2.25 -7.12
C ILE A 30 12.68 2.23 -6.05
N GLY A 31 12.35 1.88 -4.81
CA GLY A 31 13.28 1.86 -3.70
C GLY A 31 13.77 0.45 -3.32
N ASN A 32 14.72 0.42 -2.38
CA ASN A 32 15.36 -0.78 -1.85
C ASN A 32 14.95 -1.06 -0.39
N ASP A 33 13.69 -0.79 -0.04
CA ASP A 33 13.14 -1.09 1.28
C ASP A 33 12.84 -2.60 1.39
N GLU A 34 13.84 -3.36 1.85
CA GLU A 34 13.75 -4.82 2.00
C GLU A 34 12.63 -5.24 2.96
N LYS A 35 12.31 -4.41 3.97
CA LYS A 35 11.26 -4.71 4.94
C LYS A 35 9.89 -4.59 4.29
N LEU A 36 9.64 -3.49 3.58
CA LEU A 36 8.40 -3.28 2.84
C LEU A 36 8.24 -4.32 1.73
N GLU A 37 9.33 -4.65 1.04
CA GLU A 37 9.33 -5.70 0.04
C GLU A 37 8.97 -7.07 0.64
N THR A 38 9.60 -7.45 1.75
CA THR A 38 9.27 -8.68 2.47
C THR A 38 7.82 -8.67 2.97
N LEU A 39 7.35 -7.53 3.48
CA LEU A 39 5.98 -7.37 3.98
C LEU A 39 4.95 -7.62 2.86
N ILE A 40 5.14 -7.01 1.69
CA ILE A 40 4.21 -7.14 0.55
C ILE A 40 4.33 -8.52 -0.11
N ILE A 41 5.55 -9.01 -0.36
CA ILE A 41 5.77 -10.25 -1.12
C ILE A 41 5.44 -11.48 -0.27
N CYS A 42 5.99 -11.55 0.95
CA CYS A 42 5.89 -12.74 1.79
C CYS A 42 4.62 -12.73 2.66
N ASN A 43 4.09 -11.55 2.97
CA ASN A 43 2.93 -11.35 3.85
C ASN A 43 2.97 -12.25 5.10
N PRO A 44 4.03 -12.19 5.93
CA PRO A 44 4.21 -13.10 7.06
C PRO A 44 3.07 -13.03 8.08
N TYR A 45 2.42 -11.88 8.18
CA TYR A 45 1.31 -11.62 9.09
C TYR A 45 -0.06 -11.98 8.50
N LYS A 46 -0.12 -12.51 7.27
CA LYS A 46 -1.36 -12.80 6.53
C LYS A 46 -2.34 -11.62 6.56
N GLN A 47 -1.78 -10.41 6.50
CA GLN A 47 -2.53 -9.16 6.47
C GLN A 47 -3.20 -8.99 5.12
N ARG A 48 -4.29 -8.23 5.11
CA ARG A 48 -4.96 -7.86 3.86
C ARG A 48 -4.47 -6.49 3.45
N PHE A 49 -3.65 -6.43 2.41
CA PHE A 49 -3.25 -5.16 1.83
C PHE A 49 -4.40 -4.57 1.02
N MET A 50 -4.57 -3.25 1.14
CA MET A 50 -5.54 -2.52 0.35
C MET A 50 -5.02 -1.15 -0.05
N THR A 51 -5.55 -0.62 -1.14
CA THR A 51 -5.24 0.73 -1.60
C THR A 51 -6.39 1.26 -2.44
N THR A 52 -6.24 2.45 -3.00
CA THR A 52 -7.15 2.96 -4.02
C THR A 52 -6.47 3.09 -5.37
N ASP A 53 -7.26 3.15 -6.44
CA ASP A 53 -6.73 3.44 -7.77
C ASP A 53 -6.14 4.85 -7.89
N GLN A 54 -6.54 5.78 -7.00
CA GLN A 54 -5.92 7.09 -6.85
C GLN A 54 -4.48 7.00 -6.34
N GLU A 55 -4.24 6.23 -5.27
CA GLU A 55 -2.89 6.04 -4.71
C GLU A 55 -1.96 5.38 -5.73
N VAL A 56 -2.47 4.38 -6.46
CA VAL A 56 -1.72 3.72 -7.54
C VAL A 56 -1.39 4.72 -8.65
N TYR A 57 -2.35 5.55 -9.06
CA TYR A 57 -2.13 6.59 -10.07
C TYR A 57 -1.07 7.61 -9.61
N HIS A 58 -1.16 8.07 -8.37
CA HIS A 58 -0.20 9.01 -7.78
C HIS A 58 1.21 8.43 -7.68
N ALA A 59 1.34 7.18 -7.24
CA ALA A 59 2.63 6.51 -7.17
C ALA A 59 3.25 6.32 -8.55
N LEU A 60 2.49 5.77 -9.51
CA LEU A 60 2.99 5.53 -10.87
C LEU A 60 3.32 6.85 -11.60
N GLY A 61 2.51 7.88 -11.42
CA GLY A 61 2.75 9.21 -12.00
C GLY A 61 3.94 9.95 -11.39
N SER A 62 4.41 9.51 -10.23
CA SER A 62 5.58 10.09 -9.53
C SER A 62 6.91 9.42 -9.90
N ILE A 63 6.88 8.37 -10.71
CA ILE A 63 8.08 7.70 -11.24
C ILE A 63 8.72 8.58 -12.32
N LYS A 64 10.03 8.78 -12.22
CA LYS A 64 10.84 9.55 -13.17
C LYS A 64 11.66 8.59 -14.03
N GLU A 65 12.11 9.06 -15.19
CA GLU A 65 12.85 8.23 -16.17
C GLU A 65 14.16 7.64 -15.63
N TYR A 66 14.76 8.29 -14.64
CA TYR A 66 16.00 7.85 -14.00
C TYR A 66 15.77 6.87 -12.83
N ASP A 67 14.52 6.61 -12.45
CA ASP A 67 14.23 5.65 -11.38
C ASP A 67 14.37 4.21 -11.89
N GLU A 68 14.90 3.32 -11.05
CA GLU A 68 14.98 1.90 -11.36
C GLU A 68 13.63 1.22 -11.15
N PHE A 69 12.66 1.52 -12.01
CA PHE A 69 11.32 0.96 -11.93
C PHE A 69 11.32 -0.55 -12.19
N ASN A 70 10.80 -1.31 -11.21
CA ASN A 70 10.73 -2.75 -11.31
C ASN A 70 9.31 -3.26 -11.64
N LEU A 71 9.11 -3.65 -12.89
CA LEU A 71 7.82 -4.19 -13.36
C LEU A 71 7.38 -5.45 -12.60
N LYS A 72 8.32 -6.30 -12.15
CA LYS A 72 7.98 -7.50 -11.36
C LYS A 72 7.38 -7.13 -10.01
N LYS A 73 7.90 -6.07 -9.38
CA LYS A 73 7.33 -5.51 -8.15
C LYS A 73 5.92 -5.00 -8.41
N LEU A 74 5.68 -4.26 -9.50
CA LEU A 74 4.32 -3.82 -9.85
C LEU A 74 3.34 -4.99 -10.04
N SER A 75 3.73 -6.03 -10.77
CA SER A 75 2.87 -7.22 -10.92
C SER A 75 2.54 -7.86 -9.57
N LYS A 76 3.53 -7.96 -8.68
CA LYS A 76 3.33 -8.54 -7.35
C LYS A 76 2.46 -7.67 -6.46
N LEU A 77 2.57 -6.34 -6.54
CA LEU A 77 1.68 -5.40 -5.88
C LEU A 77 0.22 -5.69 -6.24
N PHE A 78 -0.09 -5.83 -7.52
CA PHE A 78 -1.46 -6.09 -7.98
C PHE A 78 -1.98 -7.49 -7.65
N GLU A 79 -1.09 -8.47 -7.44
CA GLU A 79 -1.47 -9.79 -6.92
C GLU A 79 -1.87 -9.70 -5.43
N MET A 80 -1.15 -8.90 -4.64
CA MET A 80 -1.24 -8.90 -3.18
C MET A 80 -2.22 -7.85 -2.62
N VAL A 81 -2.49 -6.78 -3.36
CA VAL A 81 -3.21 -5.61 -2.86
C VAL A 81 -4.62 -5.53 -3.44
N SER A 82 -5.62 -5.40 -2.57
CA SER A 82 -7.00 -5.12 -2.97
C SER A 82 -7.16 -3.64 -3.33
N ILE A 83 -7.31 -3.34 -4.61
CA ILE A 83 -7.52 -1.96 -5.09
C ILE A 83 -9.01 -1.61 -5.05
N ARG A 84 -9.35 -0.47 -4.46
CA ARG A 84 -10.71 0.10 -4.48
C ARG A 84 -10.75 1.31 -5.42
N THR A 85 -11.81 1.41 -6.20
CA THR A 85 -12.03 2.59 -7.05
C THR A 85 -12.57 3.75 -6.23
N VAL A 86 -11.99 4.93 -6.38
CA VAL A 86 -12.57 6.17 -5.85
C VAL A 86 -13.39 6.90 -6.92
N ALA A 87 -14.51 7.49 -6.50
CA ALA A 87 -15.45 8.15 -7.41
C ALA A 87 -14.92 9.49 -7.97
N ARG A 88 -14.09 10.19 -7.20
CA ARG A 88 -13.48 11.46 -7.59
C ARG A 88 -11.98 11.31 -7.52
N LYS A 89 -11.34 11.50 -8.68
CA LYS A 89 -9.89 11.43 -8.80
C LYS A 89 -9.30 12.82 -8.75
N GLN A 90 -8.30 13.01 -7.92
CA GLN A 90 -7.53 14.25 -7.88
C GLN A 90 -6.44 14.18 -8.96
N VAL A 91 -6.27 15.26 -9.71
CA VAL A 91 -5.17 15.37 -10.67
C VAL A 91 -3.85 15.43 -9.90
N LEU A 92 -2.87 14.64 -10.33
CA LEU A 92 -1.52 14.69 -9.77
C LEU A 92 -0.84 15.99 -10.24
N THR A 93 -0.42 16.84 -9.30
CA THR A 93 0.34 18.06 -9.60
C THR A 93 1.83 17.84 -9.36
N ASP A 94 2.68 18.69 -9.95
CA ASP A 94 4.13 18.60 -9.76
C ASP A 94 4.52 18.75 -8.27
N GLU A 95 3.85 19.64 -7.53
CA GLU A 95 4.08 19.81 -6.09
C GLU A 95 3.79 18.52 -5.32
N MET A 96 2.68 17.84 -5.63
CA MET A 96 2.34 16.55 -5.03
C MET A 96 3.38 15.46 -5.39
N VAL A 97 3.90 15.48 -6.62
CA VAL A 97 4.97 14.53 -7.03
C VAL A 97 6.20 14.74 -6.17
N GLU A 98 6.65 15.97 -5.98
CA GLU A 98 7.86 16.25 -5.20
C GLU A 98 7.66 15.93 -3.71
N GLU A 99 6.48 16.18 -3.14
CA GLU A 99 6.12 15.77 -1.77
C GLU A 99 6.13 14.24 -1.60
N LEU A 100 5.48 13.52 -2.52
CA LEU A 100 5.44 12.05 -2.50
C LEU A 100 6.83 11.45 -2.61
N ARG A 101 7.67 11.99 -3.51
CA ARG A 101 9.06 11.55 -3.67
C ARG A 101 9.88 11.83 -2.42
N ALA A 102 9.71 13.01 -1.81
CA ALA A 102 10.39 13.36 -0.57
C ALA A 102 10.03 12.39 0.57
N GLU A 103 8.78 11.93 0.68
CA GLU A 103 8.40 10.94 1.71
C GLU A 103 8.86 9.51 1.37
N ALA A 104 8.69 9.10 0.10
CA ALA A 104 9.06 7.75 -0.35
C ALA A 104 10.56 7.48 -0.24
N LEU A 105 11.39 8.49 -0.49
CA LEU A 105 12.85 8.37 -0.55
C LEU A 105 13.56 8.84 0.74
N LYS A 106 12.81 9.19 1.80
CA LYS A 106 13.41 9.45 3.12
C LYS A 106 14.14 8.20 3.61
N SER A 107 15.42 8.33 3.93
CA SER A 107 16.24 7.30 4.55
C SER A 107 15.57 6.79 5.85
N GLU A 108 15.66 5.49 6.12
CA GLU A 108 15.03 4.79 7.27
C GLU A 108 15.31 5.37 8.68
N GLN A 109 16.17 6.39 8.82
CA GLN A 109 16.46 7.03 10.11
C GLN A 109 15.19 7.62 10.78
N ASN A 110 14.24 8.19 10.03
CA ASN A 110 13.11 8.95 10.60
C ASN A 110 11.89 8.11 11.05
N GLU A 111 11.78 6.82 10.69
CA GLU A 111 10.65 5.98 11.13
C GLU A 111 10.80 5.50 12.59
N ARG A 112 12.04 5.48 13.10
CA ARG A 112 12.32 5.20 14.53
C ARG A 112 11.80 6.33 15.42
N ASP A 113 11.88 7.57 14.96
CA ASP A 113 11.48 8.75 15.73
C ASP A 113 9.95 8.91 15.79
N ARG A 114 9.23 8.53 14.73
CA ARG A 114 7.74 8.56 14.72
C ARG A 114 7.07 7.47 15.56
N SER A 115 7.80 6.44 15.99
CA SER A 115 7.28 5.36 16.84
C SER A 115 7.51 5.60 18.34
N GLN A 116 8.10 6.73 18.73
CA GLN A 116 8.38 7.09 20.13
C GLN A 116 7.44 8.18 20.70
N ASP A 117 6.53 8.71 19.90
CA ASP A 117 5.58 9.78 20.29
C ASP A 117 4.12 9.28 20.50
N THR A 118 3.93 7.99 20.77
CA THR A 118 2.64 7.42 21.22
C THR A 118 2.78 6.49 22.40
#